data_AF-A0A0K2RRV0-F1
#
_entry.id   AF-A0A0K2RRV0-F1
#
_cell.length_a   1.000
_cell.length_b   1.000
_cell.length_c   1.000
_cell.angle_alpha   90.00
_cell.angle_beta   90.00
_cell.angle_gamma   90.00
#
_symmetry.space_group_name_H-M   'P 1'
#
loop_
_entity.id
_entity.type
_entity.pdbx_description
1 polymer ?
#
loop_
_entity_poly.entity_id
_entity_poly.type
_entity_poly.pdbx_seq_one_letter_code
_entity_poly.pdbx_strand_id
1 'polypeptide(L)' 'MQLQVARIGKPHGIRGEVTVQVLTDAPGDRFVPGTEFVVEPAKAGP' A
#
# COMPACT_ATOMS: atom_id res chain seq x y z
N MET A 1 5.51 -6.68 -16.38
CA MET A 1 4.28 -5.91 -16.10
C MET A 1 4.14 -5.76 -14.60
N GLN A 2 3.68 -4.61 -14.12
CA GLN A 2 3.37 -4.39 -12.69
C GLN A 2 1.87 -4.55 -12.47
N LEU A 3 1.47 -5.04 -11.30
CA LEU A 3 0.07 -5.20 -10.89
C LEU A 3 -0.22 -4.25 -9.73
N GLN A 4 -1.26 -3.45 -9.86
CA GLN A 4 -1.73 -2.60 -8.77
C GLN A 4 -2.48 -3.46 -7.74
N VAL A 5 -1.94 -3.54 -6.53
CA VAL A 5 -2.50 -4.36 -5.45
C VAL A 5 -3.24 -3.54 -4.39
N ALA A 6 -3.00 -2.23 -4.36
CA ALA A 6 -3.57 -1.31 -3.38
C ALA A 6 -3.59 0.14 -3.86
N ARG A 7 -4.32 0.98 -3.12
CA ARG A 7 -4.24 2.45 -3.18
C ARG A 7 -4.09 3.02 -1.76
N ILE A 8 -3.11 3.89 -1.56
CA ILE A 8 -2.92 4.63 -0.31
C ILE A 8 -4.02 5.68 -0.16
N GLY A 9 -4.64 5.70 1.01
CA GLY A 9 -5.74 6.59 1.39
C GLY A 9 -5.29 7.74 2.29
N LYS A 10 -6.09 8.01 3.33
CA LYS A 10 -5.84 9.12 4.27
C LYS A 10 -4.84 8.68 5.35
N PRO A 11 -4.11 9.63 5.96
CA PRO A 11 -3.40 9.37 7.21
C PRO A 11 -4.32 8.76 8.27
N HIS A 12 -3.77 7.86 9.06
CA HIS A 12 -4.46 7.19 10.15
C HIS A 12 -3.51 7.06 11.33
N GLY A 13 -4.03 7.08 12.56
CA GLY A 13 -3.17 6.98 13.74
C GLY A 13 -2.24 8.18 13.93
N ILE A 14 -1.12 7.95 14.62
CA ILE A 14 -0.18 8.99 15.07
C ILE A 14 1.29 8.61 14.83
N ARG A 15 1.56 7.46 14.20
CA ARG A 15 2.92 6.93 13.98
C ARG A 15 3.22 6.76 12.49
N GLY A 16 2.52 7.50 11.64
CA GLY A 16 2.68 7.44 10.19
C GLY A 16 1.87 6.31 9.53
N GLU A 17 0.84 5.80 10.20
CA GLU A 17 -0.07 4.85 9.57
C GLU A 17 -0.95 5.53 8.51
N VAL A 18 -1.44 4.73 7.55
CA VAL A 18 -2.32 5.20 6.48
C VAL A 18 -3.42 4.16 6.25
N THR A 19 -4.58 4.61 5.78
CA THR A 19 -5.58 3.67 5.26
C THR A 19 -5.17 3.17 3.88
N VAL A 20 -5.55 1.94 3.54
CA VAL A 20 -5.27 1.34 2.23
C VAL A 20 -6.54 0.73 1.67
N GLN A 21 -6.87 1.04 0.42
CA GLN A 21 -7.86 0.30 -0.36
C GLN A 21 -7.18 -0.91 -0.99
N VAL A 22 -7.60 -2.11 -0.61
CA VAL A 22 -7.08 -3.37 -1.15
C VAL A 22 -7.73 -3.67 -2.50
N LEU A 23 -6.91 -3.99 -3.50
CA LEU A 23 -7.34 -4.28 -4.88
C LEU A 23 -6.94 -5.70 -5.32
N THR A 24 -6.62 -6.56 -4.36
CA THR A 24 -6.20 -7.95 -4.59
C THR A 24 -7.08 -8.92 -3.80
N ASP A 25 -7.23 -10.12 -4.34
CA ASP A 25 -7.94 -11.26 -3.75
C ASP A 25 -7.13 -12.05 -2.72
N ALA A 26 -5.79 -12.03 -2.83
CA ALA A 26 -4.86 -12.66 -1.88
C ALA A 26 -4.08 -11.64 -1.03
N PRO A 27 -4.71 -10.83 -0.16
CA PRO A 27 -4.01 -9.80 0.61
C PRO A 27 -3.06 -10.38 1.67
N GLY A 28 -3.40 -11.52 2.28
CA GLY A 28 -2.57 -12.14 3.33
C GLY A 28 -1.20 -12.59 2.83
N ASP A 29 -1.10 -13.00 1.57
CA ASP A 29 0.15 -13.44 0.95
C ASP A 29 0.98 -12.27 0.41
N ARG A 30 0.33 -11.15 0.06
CA ARG A 30 0.98 -10.00 -0.58
C ARG A 30 1.44 -8.94 0.41
N PHE A 31 0.64 -8.64 1.45
CA PHE A 31 0.95 -7.62 2.45
C PHE A 31 1.60 -8.24 3.69
N VAL A 32 2.78 -8.83 3.50
CA VAL A 32 3.58 -9.43 4.58
C VAL A 32 4.69 -8.48 5.05
N PRO A 33 5.13 -8.59 6.33
CA PRO A 33 6.22 -7.77 6.85
C PRO A 33 7.51 -7.92 6.03
N GLY A 34 8.17 -6.80 5.76
CA GLY A 34 9.41 -6.75 4.97
C GLY A 34 9.22 -6.61 3.46
N THR A 35 7.98 -6.66 2.96
CA THR A 35 7.70 -6.40 1.54
C THR A 35 7.80 -4.91 1.21
N GLU A 36 8.50 -4.59 0.12
CA GLU A 36 8.55 -3.24 -0.46
C GLU A 36 7.62 -3.13 -1.67
N PHE A 37 6.93 -1.99 -1.80
CA PHE A 37 6.03 -1.71 -2.92
C PHE A 37 6.46 -0.46 -3.67
N VAL A 38 6.33 -0.51 -4.99
CA VAL A 38 6.45 0.68 -5.83
C VAL A 38 5.15 1.49 -5.72
N VAL A 39 5.28 2.79 -5.49
CA VAL A 39 4.15 3.73 -5.42
C VAL A 39 4.15 4.61 -6.65
N GLU A 40 2.96 4.85 -7.23
CA GLU A 40 2.79 5.73 -8.39
C GLU A 40 1.73 6.82 -8.09
N PRO A 41 2.05 8.12 -8.27
CA PRO A 41 3.37 8.62 -8.66
C PRO A 41 4.37 8.51 -7.50
N ALA A 42 5.61 8.15 -7.81
CA ALA A 42 6.67 7.94 -6.80
C ALA A 42 6.88 9.13 -5.84
N LYS A 43 6.52 10.34 -6.28
CA LYS A 43 6.63 11.59 -5.50
C LYS A 43 5.47 11.87 -4.53
N ALA A 44 4.41 11.06 -4.54
CA ALA A 44 3.18 11.34 -3.78
C ALA A 44 2.89 10.33 -2.66
N GLY A 45 3.76 9.35 -2.46
CA GLY A 45 3.68 8.43 -1.32
C GLY A 45 4.27 9.05 -0.04
N PRO A 46 4.08 8.39 1.12
CA PRO A 46 5.01 8.52 2.25
C PRO A 46 6.46 8.24 1.83
#